data_AF-A0A966VCV3-F1
#
_entry.id   AF-A0A966VCV3-F1
#
_cell.length_a   1.000
_cell.length_b   1.000
_cell.length_c   1.000
_cell.angle_alpha   90.00
_cell.angle_beta   90.00
_cell.angle_gamma   90.00
#
_symmetry.space_group_name_H-M   'P 1'
#
loop_
_entity.id
_entity.type
_entity.pdbx_description
1 polymer ?
#
loop_
_entity_poly.entity_id
_entity_poly.type
_entity_poly.pdbx_seq_one_letter_code
_entity_poly.pdbx_strand_id
1 'polypeptide(L)'
;MSTNRNFNTGNIYPLGHAAFHLRCEAAGGGEAGIDIFDGINGLRLSDGEYLTRRRGYGLGVMFTILSGHFEGRATTIERVQANMDSGSAVFIHFDVSTRACRRMAAFIEEYGALGIPDNYGLSLRPRYKEGANCATFVAALLEVGGLADQGLMDSWRVSLRVPEHLVGGPLTGRFVPSIFFFVRPLWARKWAGASEPHFYIEFYDPELLHHHIWNRWHRTQSPVDNGDMPAKITQNGITRGFIVDATSAPVPDEPFWGSH
;
A
#
# COMPACT_ATOMS: atom_id res chain seq x y z
N MET A 1 -20.07 -10.12 -8.13
CA MET A 1 -19.30 -10.31 -6.89
C MET A 1 -20.02 -9.61 -5.75
N SER A 2 -20.44 -10.35 -4.71
CA SER A 2 -21.12 -9.79 -3.55
C SER A 2 -20.11 -9.06 -2.67
N THR A 3 -20.00 -7.75 -2.83
CA THR A 3 -19.22 -6.89 -1.92
C THR A 3 -19.85 -6.97 -0.54
N ASN A 4 -19.15 -7.60 0.40
CA ASN A 4 -19.53 -7.59 1.80
C ASN A 4 -19.67 -6.12 2.23
N ARG A 5 -20.91 -5.65 2.37
CA ARG A 5 -21.16 -4.22 2.59
C ARG A 5 -20.76 -3.80 4.00
N ASN A 6 -20.50 -4.73 4.91
CA ASN A 6 -20.30 -4.43 6.32
C ASN A 6 -18.85 -3.96 6.60
N PHE A 7 -18.68 -2.79 7.21
CA PHE A 7 -17.38 -2.29 7.68
C PHE A 7 -16.81 -3.02 8.91
N ASN A 8 -17.60 -3.91 9.52
CA ASN A 8 -17.32 -4.45 10.86
C ASN A 8 -17.35 -5.98 10.89
N THR A 9 -16.95 -6.63 9.80
CA THR A 9 -16.74 -8.09 9.82
C THR A 9 -15.36 -8.41 10.36
N GLY A 10 -15.25 -8.37 11.69
CA GLY A 10 -14.57 -9.41 12.45
C GLY A 10 -13.05 -9.39 12.54
N ASN A 11 -12.33 -8.56 11.80
CA ASN A 11 -10.91 -8.39 12.00
C ASN A 11 -10.60 -6.89 11.99
N ILE A 12 -10.37 -6.34 13.17
CA ILE A 12 -9.65 -5.08 13.32
C ILE A 12 -8.21 -5.46 13.01
N TYR A 13 -7.88 -5.53 11.72
CA TYR A 13 -6.54 -5.88 11.30
C TYR A 13 -5.60 -4.77 11.80
N PRO A 14 -4.50 -5.10 12.50
CA PRO A 14 -3.47 -4.10 12.77
C PRO A 14 -3.10 -3.50 11.42
N LEU A 15 -3.14 -2.16 11.31
CA LEU A 15 -2.83 -1.46 10.07
C LEU A 15 -1.54 -2.05 9.50
N GLY A 16 -1.69 -2.84 8.43
CA GLY A 16 -0.58 -3.53 7.80
C GLY A 16 0.43 -2.50 7.32
N HIS A 17 1.68 -2.91 7.16
CA HIS A 17 2.72 -2.02 6.66
C HIS A 17 3.45 -2.66 5.48
N ALA A 18 3.70 -1.87 4.45
CA ALA A 18 4.49 -2.27 3.30
C ALA A 18 5.83 -1.54 3.29
N ALA A 19 6.90 -2.30 3.07
CA ALA A 19 8.26 -1.80 2.93
C ALA A 19 8.88 -2.41 1.67
N PHE A 20 9.96 -1.82 1.17
CA PHE A 20 10.64 -2.29 -0.03
C PHE A 20 12.15 -2.39 0.18
N HIS A 21 12.75 -3.37 -0.51
CA HIS A 21 14.20 -3.48 -0.70
C HIS A 21 14.52 -3.36 -2.18
N LEU A 22 15.26 -2.35 -2.56
CA LEU A 22 15.82 -2.22 -3.90
C LEU A 22 17.33 -2.37 -3.83
N ARG A 23 17.87 -3.37 -4.51
CA ARG A 23 19.31 -3.57 -4.67
C ARG A 23 19.68 -3.62 -6.15
N CYS A 24 20.47 -2.67 -6.60
CA CYS A 24 21.02 -2.65 -7.95
C CYS A 24 22.51 -2.96 -7.89
N GLU A 25 22.95 -3.93 -8.68
CA GLU A 25 24.38 -4.18 -8.87
C GLU A 25 25.08 -2.99 -9.54
N ALA A 26 26.39 -2.89 -9.33
CA ALA A 26 27.22 -1.94 -10.06
C ALA A 26 27.17 -2.25 -11.57
N ALA A 27 26.98 -1.24 -12.43
CA ALA A 27 26.92 -1.45 -13.88
C ALA A 27 28.31 -1.62 -14.54
N GLY A 28 29.35 -1.93 -13.77
CA GLY A 28 30.73 -1.81 -14.20
C GLY A 28 31.19 -0.35 -14.27
N GLY A 29 32.43 -0.12 -14.70
CA GLY A 29 32.95 1.24 -14.93
C GLY A 29 33.17 2.10 -13.67
N GLY A 30 33.13 1.52 -12.46
CA GLY A 30 33.38 2.24 -11.21
C GLY A 30 32.14 2.87 -10.55
N GLU A 31 30.94 2.69 -11.11
CA GLU A 31 29.70 3.13 -10.47
C GLU A 31 29.39 2.25 -9.24
N ALA A 32 29.03 2.88 -8.12
CA ALA A 32 28.60 2.16 -6.93
C ALA A 32 27.26 1.44 -7.16
N GLY A 33 27.08 0.30 -6.50
CA GLY A 33 25.76 -0.33 -6.40
C GLY A 33 24.78 0.53 -5.59
N ILE A 34 23.49 0.32 -5.81
CA ILE A 34 22.41 0.99 -5.08
C ILE A 34 21.81 -0.01 -4.10
N ASP A 35 21.64 0.34 -2.83
CA ASP A 35 20.94 -0.48 -1.83
C ASP A 35 20.03 0.42 -0.98
N ILE A 36 18.74 0.45 -1.34
CA ILE A 36 17.71 1.24 -0.66
C ILE A 36 16.78 0.26 0.05
N PHE A 37 16.63 0.41 1.37
CA PHE A 37 15.66 -0.35 2.15
C PHE A 37 14.85 0.66 2.94
N ASP A 38 13.57 0.81 2.63
CA ASP A 38 12.76 1.89 3.19
C ASP A 38 11.26 1.54 3.15
N GLY A 39 10.45 2.44 3.70
CA GLY A 39 9.00 2.43 3.65
C GLY A 39 8.47 3.86 3.80
N ILE A 40 7.21 4.07 3.42
CA ILE A 40 6.53 5.33 3.69
C ILE A 40 5.66 5.15 4.93
N ASN A 41 5.79 6.08 5.87
CA ASN A 41 4.96 6.09 7.08
C ASN A 41 4.28 7.44 7.29
N GLY A 42 3.09 7.38 7.87
CA GLY A 42 2.37 8.56 8.34
C GLY A 42 2.70 8.84 9.81
N LEU A 43 2.30 10.02 10.28
CA LEU A 43 2.29 10.31 11.70
C LEU A 43 1.41 9.31 12.49
N ARG A 44 1.69 9.28 13.80
CA ARG A 44 1.30 8.25 14.78
C ARG A 44 -0.19 7.92 14.75
N LEU A 45 -0.53 6.68 15.07
CA LEU A 45 -1.91 6.20 15.29
C LEU A 45 -2.75 7.13 16.20
N SER A 46 -2.09 7.80 17.16
CA SER A 46 -2.71 8.80 18.03
C SER A 46 -3.36 9.97 17.28
N ASP A 47 -2.86 10.31 16.11
CA ASP A 47 -3.34 11.45 15.33
C ASP A 47 -4.63 11.07 14.60
N GLY A 48 -4.70 9.86 14.05
CA GLY A 48 -5.94 9.28 13.54
C GLY A 48 -7.01 9.17 14.63
N GLU A 49 -6.65 8.69 15.82
CA GLU A 49 -7.57 8.65 16.96
C GLU A 49 -8.00 10.04 17.41
N TYR A 50 -7.08 11.01 17.46
CA TYR A 50 -7.39 12.39 17.80
C TYR A 50 -8.36 13.01 16.79
N LEU A 51 -8.10 12.86 15.49
CA LEU A 51 -8.96 13.40 14.43
C LEU A 51 -10.36 12.78 14.47
N THR A 52 -10.45 11.46 14.64
CA THR A 52 -11.73 10.73 14.68
C THR A 52 -12.49 10.98 15.98
N ARG A 53 -11.85 10.88 17.15
CA ARG A 53 -12.51 10.95 18.47
C ARG A 53 -12.69 12.36 18.99
N ARG A 54 -11.72 13.26 18.76
CA ARG A 54 -11.73 14.63 19.32
C ARG A 54 -12.19 15.66 18.30
N ARG A 55 -11.84 15.50 17.02
CA ARG A 55 -12.24 16.42 15.96
C ARG A 55 -13.45 15.97 15.14
N GLY A 56 -13.97 14.77 15.42
CA GLY A 56 -15.18 14.24 14.80
C GLY A 56 -15.07 14.05 13.29
N TYR A 57 -13.90 13.65 12.80
CA TYR A 57 -13.71 13.41 11.37
C TYR A 57 -14.52 12.20 10.87
N GLY A 58 -14.86 11.26 11.75
CA GLY A 58 -15.50 10.00 11.36
C GLY A 58 -14.68 9.28 10.28
N LEU A 59 -15.34 8.82 9.21
CA LEU A 59 -14.67 8.25 8.03
C LEU A 59 -14.00 9.31 7.13
N GLY A 60 -14.17 10.59 7.44
CA GLY A 60 -13.45 11.69 6.78
C GLY A 60 -11.94 11.61 6.95
N VAL A 61 -11.45 10.89 7.98
CA VAL A 61 -10.01 10.64 8.16
C VAL A 61 -9.38 9.92 6.97
N MET A 62 -10.13 9.13 6.20
CA MET A 62 -9.65 8.43 5.00
C MET A 62 -9.26 9.38 3.86
N PHE A 63 -9.79 10.60 3.88
CA PHE A 63 -9.54 11.65 2.89
C PHE A 63 -8.60 12.74 3.42
N THR A 64 -8.07 12.57 4.63
CA THR A 64 -7.16 13.52 5.24
C THR A 64 -5.74 13.24 4.80
N ILE A 65 -5.02 14.29 4.42
CA ILE A 65 -3.58 14.27 4.26
C ILE A 65 -2.96 14.49 5.64
N LEU A 66 -2.17 13.50 6.08
CA LEU A 66 -1.37 13.53 7.29
C LEU A 66 0.08 13.80 6.92
N SER A 67 0.89 14.29 7.87
CA SER A 67 2.33 14.37 7.61
C SER A 67 2.91 12.97 7.47
N GLY A 68 3.65 12.75 6.39
CA GLY A 68 4.38 11.53 6.08
C GLY A 68 5.89 11.73 6.13
N HIS A 69 6.62 10.66 5.85
CA HIS A 69 8.06 10.67 5.60
C HIS A 69 8.49 9.29 5.06
N PHE A 70 9.67 9.23 4.44
CA PHE A 70 10.44 7.98 4.40
C PHE A 70 10.93 7.64 5.79
N GLU A 71 10.78 6.39 6.19
CA GLU A 71 11.14 5.93 7.53
C GLU A 71 12.65 5.87 7.76
N GLY A 72 13.39 5.62 6.68
CA GLY A 72 14.82 5.41 6.71
C GLY A 72 15.22 3.98 7.05
N ARG A 73 16.34 3.58 6.47
CA ARG A 73 16.89 2.22 6.50
C ARG A 73 16.89 1.54 7.86
N ALA A 74 17.44 2.17 8.89
CA ALA A 74 17.61 1.53 10.19
C ALA A 74 16.27 1.12 10.80
N THR A 75 15.29 2.04 10.80
CA THR A 75 13.95 1.81 11.34
C THR A 75 13.18 0.79 10.53
N THR A 76 13.27 0.86 9.19
CA THR A 76 12.61 -0.13 8.33
C THR A 76 13.20 -1.53 8.53
N ILE A 77 14.54 -1.69 8.61
CA ILE A 77 15.19 -2.98 8.88
C ILE A 77 14.72 -3.56 10.20
N GLU A 78 14.77 -2.77 11.27
CA GLU A 78 14.36 -3.21 12.60
C GLU A 78 12.93 -3.76 12.60
N ARG A 79 11.98 -3.00 12.03
CA ARG A 79 10.58 -3.42 11.99
C ARG A 79 10.35 -4.63 11.09
N VAL A 80 10.96 -4.67 9.90
CA VAL A 80 10.82 -5.82 8.99
C VAL A 80 11.39 -7.06 9.65
N GLN A 81 12.56 -6.98 10.27
CA GLN A 81 13.17 -8.11 10.96
C GLN A 81 12.29 -8.61 12.11
N ALA A 82 11.75 -7.72 12.94
CA ALA A 82 10.83 -8.12 14.01
C ALA A 82 9.56 -8.84 13.49
N ASN A 83 9.01 -8.40 12.35
CA ASN A 83 7.88 -9.06 11.71
C ASN A 83 8.27 -10.40 11.06
N MET A 84 9.49 -10.50 10.52
CA MET A 84 10.03 -11.76 9.99
C MET A 84 10.25 -12.79 11.11
N ASP A 85 10.82 -12.36 12.24
CA ASP A 85 11.12 -13.21 13.40
C ASP A 85 9.86 -13.70 14.11
N SER A 86 8.77 -12.94 14.05
CA SER A 86 7.46 -13.34 14.57
C SER A 86 6.60 -14.13 13.58
N GLY A 87 7.02 -14.23 12.31
CA GLY A 87 6.26 -14.90 11.26
C GLY A 87 5.03 -14.12 10.76
N SER A 88 4.97 -12.83 11.08
CA SER A 88 3.90 -11.92 10.67
C SER A 88 4.21 -11.21 9.34
N ALA A 89 5.43 -11.35 8.83
CA ALA A 89 5.83 -10.85 7.51
C ALA A 89 5.63 -11.90 6.41
N VAL A 90 5.34 -11.38 5.22
CA VAL A 90 5.43 -12.12 3.95
C VAL A 90 6.18 -11.25 2.94
N PHE A 91 6.72 -11.85 1.88
CA PHE A 91 7.47 -11.10 0.87
C PHE A 91 7.18 -11.53 -0.57
N ILE A 92 7.45 -10.60 -1.48
CA ILE A 92 7.66 -10.89 -2.90
C ILE A 92 9.05 -10.40 -3.25
N HIS A 93 9.83 -11.24 -3.91
CA HIS A 93 11.12 -10.88 -4.47
C HIS A 93 10.99 -10.80 -5.98
N PHE A 94 11.45 -9.72 -6.58
CA PHE A 94 11.50 -9.57 -8.04
C PHE A 94 12.97 -9.54 -8.49
N ASP A 95 13.38 -10.51 -9.29
CA ASP A 95 14.62 -10.41 -10.05
C ASP A 95 14.35 -9.51 -11.26
N VAL A 96 15.08 -8.41 -11.39
CA VAL A 96 14.80 -7.37 -12.40
C VAL A 96 16.05 -7.02 -13.20
N SER A 97 15.85 -6.44 -14.40
CA SER A 97 16.98 -5.91 -15.18
C SER A 97 17.63 -4.72 -14.47
N THR A 98 18.93 -4.48 -14.74
CA THR A 98 19.66 -3.29 -14.25
C THR A 98 18.94 -1.99 -14.59
N ARG A 99 18.31 -1.92 -15.78
CA ARG A 99 17.54 -0.77 -16.25
C ARG A 99 16.31 -0.54 -15.38
N ALA A 100 15.51 -1.57 -15.10
CA ALA A 100 14.34 -1.47 -14.23
C ALA A 100 14.75 -1.04 -12.81
N CYS A 101 15.81 -1.65 -12.27
CA CYS A 101 16.32 -1.34 -10.94
C CYS A 101 16.72 0.15 -10.81
N ARG A 102 17.53 0.64 -11.76
CA ARG A 102 17.97 2.04 -11.77
C ARG A 102 16.82 3.01 -11.98
N ARG A 103 15.84 2.65 -12.81
CA ARG A 103 14.63 3.46 -13.02
C ARG A 103 13.82 3.60 -11.73
N MET A 104 13.62 2.51 -10.99
CA MET A 104 12.97 2.53 -9.67
C MET A 104 13.77 3.35 -8.65
N ALA A 105 15.10 3.23 -8.65
CA ALA A 105 15.96 4.03 -7.76
C ALA A 105 15.84 5.53 -8.05
N ALA A 106 15.89 5.93 -9.33
CA ALA A 106 15.72 7.32 -9.74
C ALA A 106 14.34 7.87 -9.35
N PHE A 107 13.29 7.05 -9.46
CA PHE A 107 11.96 7.44 -8.98
C PHE A 107 11.93 7.69 -7.46
N ILE A 108 12.53 6.80 -6.65
CA ILE A 108 12.59 6.98 -5.19
C ILE A 108 13.35 8.26 -4.83
N GLU A 109 14.49 8.50 -5.48
CA GLU A 109 15.31 9.70 -5.27
C GLU A 109 14.53 10.98 -5.64
N GLU A 110 13.92 11.04 -6.82
CA GLU A 110 13.16 12.22 -7.25
C GLU A 110 11.92 12.42 -6.36
N TYR A 111 11.24 11.34 -5.98
CA TYR A 111 10.09 11.38 -5.09
C TYR A 111 10.47 12.02 -3.74
N GLY A 112 11.60 11.61 -3.16
CA GLY A 112 12.16 12.20 -1.94
C GLY A 112 12.62 13.64 -2.10
N ALA A 113 13.33 13.95 -3.18
CA ALA A 113 13.87 15.29 -3.44
C ALA A 113 12.77 16.36 -3.62
N LEU A 114 11.60 15.95 -4.13
CA LEU A 114 10.43 16.81 -4.28
C LEU A 114 9.61 16.99 -2.98
N GLY A 115 10.00 16.34 -1.88
CA GLY A 115 9.25 16.39 -0.61
C GLY A 115 7.88 15.70 -0.67
N ILE A 116 7.64 14.84 -1.66
CA ILE A 116 6.35 14.14 -1.82
C ILE A 116 6.05 13.18 -0.64
N PRO A 117 7.03 12.49 -0.01
CA PRO A 117 6.78 11.66 1.17
C PRO A 117 6.13 12.39 2.34
N ASP A 118 6.24 13.72 2.41
CA ASP A 118 5.68 14.53 3.49
C ASP A 118 4.14 14.50 3.52
N ASN A 119 3.50 13.98 2.45
CA ASN A 119 2.06 13.78 2.36
C ASN A 119 1.69 12.29 2.46
N TYR A 120 1.07 11.91 3.58
CA TYR A 120 0.56 10.55 3.82
C TYR A 120 -0.97 10.51 3.78
N GLY A 121 -1.53 9.60 3.00
CA GLY A 121 -2.98 9.50 2.86
C GLY A 121 -3.42 8.33 1.98
N LEU A 122 -4.66 7.87 2.19
CA LEU A 122 -5.19 6.73 1.43
C LEU A 122 -5.49 7.10 -0.03
N SER A 123 -6.07 8.27 -0.26
CA SER A 123 -6.53 8.73 -1.59
C SER A 123 -5.44 9.33 -2.47
N LEU A 124 -4.20 9.38 -2.01
CA LEU A 124 -3.09 10.06 -2.69
C LEU A 124 -2.47 9.16 -3.75
N ARG A 125 -2.14 9.75 -4.90
CA ARG A 125 -1.54 9.07 -6.04
C ARG A 125 -0.06 9.45 -6.18
N PRO A 126 0.88 8.52 -5.93
CA PRO A 126 2.32 8.83 -5.92
C PRO A 126 2.81 9.39 -7.26
N ARG A 127 2.37 8.80 -8.38
CA ARG A 127 2.72 9.24 -9.74
C ARG A 127 2.13 10.60 -10.13
N TYR A 128 1.28 11.21 -9.29
CA TYR A 128 0.76 12.57 -9.50
C TYR A 128 1.32 13.58 -8.49
N LYS A 129 2.37 13.21 -7.75
CA LYS A 129 3.03 14.05 -6.73
C LYS A 129 2.13 14.45 -5.56
N GLU A 130 1.10 13.65 -5.28
CA GLU A 130 0.13 13.94 -4.22
C GLU A 130 0.58 13.42 -2.84
N GLY A 131 1.50 12.46 -2.80
CA GLY A 131 1.82 11.67 -1.61
C GLY A 131 1.44 10.20 -1.75
N ALA A 132 1.50 9.47 -0.65
CA ALA A 132 1.15 8.04 -0.65
C ALA A 132 0.84 7.50 0.75
N ASN A 133 0.07 6.42 0.82
CA ASN A 133 0.22 5.45 1.92
C ASN A 133 1.29 4.40 1.56
N CYS A 134 1.69 3.59 2.53
CA CYS A 134 2.78 2.61 2.38
C CYS A 134 2.58 1.65 1.19
N ALA A 135 1.39 1.03 1.06
CA ALA A 135 1.11 0.06 0.01
C ALA A 135 0.96 0.71 -1.37
N THR A 136 0.36 1.90 -1.42
CA THR A 136 0.19 2.64 -2.68
C THR A 136 1.53 3.14 -3.23
N PHE A 137 2.49 3.47 -2.36
CA PHE A 137 3.85 3.75 -2.79
C PHE A 137 4.52 2.52 -3.41
N VAL A 138 4.42 1.35 -2.75
CA VAL A 138 4.96 0.08 -3.30
C VAL A 138 4.32 -0.24 -4.65
N ALA A 139 3.01 -0.07 -4.79
CA ALA A 139 2.30 -0.24 -6.06
C ALA A 139 2.88 0.66 -7.15
N ALA A 140 3.04 1.97 -6.88
CA ALA A 140 3.65 2.91 -7.83
C ALA A 140 5.10 2.54 -8.18
N LEU A 141 5.87 2.03 -7.22
CA LEU A 141 7.24 1.56 -7.48
C LEU A 141 7.25 0.37 -8.46
N LEU A 142 6.33 -0.58 -8.30
CA LEU A 142 6.17 -1.70 -9.24
C LEU A 142 5.73 -1.22 -10.63
N GLU A 143 4.83 -0.24 -10.71
CA GLU A 143 4.45 0.37 -12.00
C GLU A 143 5.65 0.97 -12.71
N VAL A 144 6.45 1.77 -12.00
CA VAL A 144 7.67 2.39 -12.54
C VAL A 144 8.68 1.34 -13.03
N GLY A 145 8.78 0.22 -12.33
CA GLY A 145 9.65 -0.91 -12.68
C GLY A 145 9.12 -1.79 -13.81
N GLY A 146 7.88 -1.61 -14.28
CA GLY A 146 7.25 -2.53 -15.24
C GLY A 146 6.82 -3.87 -14.63
N LEU A 147 6.60 -3.91 -13.33
CA LEU A 147 6.29 -5.09 -12.53
C LEU A 147 4.83 -5.15 -12.07
N ALA A 148 4.05 -4.10 -12.39
CA ALA A 148 2.64 -3.98 -12.05
C ALA A 148 1.77 -4.88 -12.93
N ASP A 149 1.80 -6.19 -12.66
CA ASP A 149 0.87 -7.14 -13.25
C ASP A 149 -0.58 -6.80 -12.86
N GLN A 150 -1.49 -6.84 -13.82
CA GLN A 150 -2.88 -6.43 -13.60
C GLN A 150 -3.57 -7.29 -12.54
N GLY A 151 -3.36 -8.61 -12.55
CA GLY A 151 -3.94 -9.53 -11.57
C GLY A 151 -3.41 -9.27 -10.16
N LEU A 152 -2.10 -9.01 -10.05
CA LEU A 152 -1.46 -8.61 -8.82
C LEU A 152 -2.07 -7.30 -8.27
N MET A 153 -2.08 -6.25 -9.08
CA MET A 153 -2.56 -4.93 -8.68
C MET A 153 -4.05 -4.91 -8.36
N ASP A 154 -4.88 -5.66 -9.10
CA ASP A 154 -6.31 -5.78 -8.81
C ASP A 154 -6.57 -6.49 -7.47
N SER A 155 -5.74 -7.48 -7.12
CA SER A 155 -5.89 -8.23 -5.87
C SER A 155 -5.56 -7.42 -4.60
N TRP A 156 -4.84 -6.32 -4.75
CA TRP A 156 -4.40 -5.44 -3.66
C TRP A 156 -5.28 -4.20 -3.51
N ARG A 157 -6.13 -3.94 -4.51
CA ARG A 157 -6.88 -2.70 -4.62
C ARG A 157 -8.18 -2.77 -3.83
N VAL A 158 -8.47 -1.67 -3.16
CA VAL A 158 -9.73 -1.45 -2.46
C VAL A 158 -10.43 -0.25 -3.09
N SER A 159 -11.69 -0.43 -3.47
CA SER A 159 -12.55 0.63 -4.00
C SER A 159 -13.80 0.74 -3.12
N LEU A 160 -13.97 1.89 -2.47
CA LEU A 160 -15.00 2.08 -1.45
C LEU A 160 -15.89 3.27 -1.76
N ARG A 161 -17.18 3.12 -1.46
CA ARG A 161 -18.16 4.20 -1.44
C ARG A 161 -18.43 4.58 0.01
N VAL A 162 -17.73 5.58 0.50
CA VAL A 162 -17.82 6.05 1.88
C VAL A 162 -19.12 6.84 2.04
N PRO A 163 -20.08 6.40 2.87
CA PRO A 163 -21.35 7.10 3.05
C PRO A 163 -21.12 8.53 3.50
N GLU A 164 -21.70 9.48 2.78
CA GLU A 164 -21.44 10.91 3.00
C GLU A 164 -21.70 11.30 4.46
N HIS A 165 -22.79 10.80 5.06
CA HIS A 165 -23.19 11.10 6.43
C HIS A 165 -22.23 10.57 7.53
N LEU A 166 -21.21 9.79 7.17
CA LEU A 166 -20.12 9.34 8.04
C LEU A 166 -18.83 10.14 7.84
N VAL A 167 -18.79 11.02 6.85
CA VAL A 167 -17.65 11.86 6.52
C VAL A 167 -17.81 13.23 7.17
N GLY A 168 -17.01 13.46 8.21
CA GLY A 168 -16.86 14.74 8.91
C GLY A 168 -15.52 15.41 8.59
N GLY A 169 -15.17 16.41 9.39
CA GLY A 169 -13.93 17.17 9.24
C GLY A 169 -14.00 18.26 8.16
N PRO A 170 -12.84 18.83 7.78
CA PRO A 170 -12.75 19.96 6.85
C PRO A 170 -13.42 19.73 5.50
N LEU A 171 -13.44 18.47 5.02
CA LEU A 171 -14.03 18.10 3.74
C LEU A 171 -15.53 18.44 3.66
N THR A 172 -16.26 18.34 4.77
CA THR A 172 -17.72 18.53 4.80
C THR A 172 -18.18 19.60 5.79
N GLY A 173 -17.27 20.09 6.64
CA GLY A 173 -17.58 20.98 7.77
C GLY A 173 -18.39 20.31 8.88
N ARG A 174 -18.74 19.02 8.77
CA ARG A 174 -19.56 18.29 9.74
C ARG A 174 -18.70 17.70 10.85
N PHE A 175 -19.25 17.69 12.06
CA PHE A 175 -18.72 16.89 13.16
C PHE A 175 -19.46 15.55 13.22
N VAL A 176 -18.73 14.44 13.16
CA VAL A 176 -19.26 13.08 13.30
C VAL A 176 -18.79 12.52 14.66
N PRO A 177 -19.65 12.52 15.69
CA PRO A 177 -19.28 12.02 17.01
C PRO A 177 -18.87 10.54 16.95
N SER A 178 -17.77 10.18 17.62
CA SER A 178 -17.26 8.80 17.64
C SER A 178 -18.27 7.78 18.19
N ILE A 179 -19.15 8.21 19.11
CA ILE A 179 -20.25 7.40 19.64
C ILE A 179 -21.13 6.83 18.52
N PHE A 180 -21.29 7.52 17.38
CA PHE A 180 -22.07 7.02 16.24
C PHE A 180 -21.54 5.69 15.69
N PHE A 181 -20.25 5.37 15.82
CA PHE A 181 -19.71 4.08 15.37
C PHE A 181 -20.06 2.94 16.34
N PHE A 182 -20.35 3.24 17.61
CA PHE A 182 -20.64 2.25 18.65
C PHE A 182 -22.13 1.97 18.85
N VAL A 183 -23.00 2.99 18.79
CA VAL A 183 -24.45 2.86 19.07
C VAL A 183 -25.34 2.71 17.83
N ARG A 184 -24.79 2.75 16.61
CA ARG A 184 -25.62 2.65 15.41
C ARG A 184 -26.15 1.23 15.13
N PRO A 185 -27.37 1.10 14.56
CA PRO A 185 -27.90 -0.19 14.14
C PRO A 185 -27.09 -0.77 12.97
N LEU A 186 -27.22 -2.09 12.73
CA LEU A 186 -26.48 -2.86 11.72
C LEU A 186 -26.48 -2.26 10.30
N TRP A 187 -27.46 -1.41 9.95
CA TRP A 187 -27.53 -0.74 8.65
C TRP A 187 -26.53 0.41 8.47
N ALA A 188 -26.10 1.09 9.54
CA ALA A 188 -25.09 2.15 9.44
C ALA A 188 -23.65 1.61 9.54
N ARG A 189 -23.50 0.29 9.61
CA ARG A 189 -22.24 -0.43 9.44
C ARG A 189 -22.04 -0.87 8.00
N LYS A 190 -22.64 -0.17 7.01
CA LYS A 190 -22.54 -0.54 5.60
C LYS A 190 -21.97 0.53 4.67
N TRP A 191 -21.06 0.13 3.77
CA TRP A 191 -20.60 0.96 2.65
C TRP A 191 -21.80 1.40 1.81
N ALA A 192 -21.71 2.60 1.23
CA ALA A 192 -22.81 3.16 0.48
C ALA A 192 -23.06 2.37 -0.82
N GLY A 193 -24.33 2.23 -1.18
CA GLY A 193 -24.75 1.76 -2.49
C GLY A 193 -24.42 2.76 -3.59
N ALA A 194 -24.46 2.32 -4.86
CA ALA A 194 -24.16 3.18 -6.00
C ALA A 194 -25.11 4.40 -6.13
N SER A 195 -26.35 4.28 -5.65
CA SER A 195 -27.36 5.34 -5.68
C SER A 195 -27.45 6.16 -4.38
N GLU A 196 -26.68 5.82 -3.35
CA GLU A 196 -26.67 6.54 -2.08
C GLU A 196 -25.61 7.66 -2.11
N PRO A 197 -25.79 8.80 -1.41
CA PRO A 197 -24.77 9.83 -1.34
C PRO A 197 -23.46 9.32 -0.72
N HIS A 198 -22.35 9.46 -1.44
CA HIS A 198 -21.05 8.91 -1.03
C HIS A 198 -19.87 9.70 -1.57
N PHE A 199 -18.73 9.54 -0.89
CA PHE A 199 -17.41 9.84 -1.43
C PHE A 199 -16.78 8.55 -1.94
N TYR A 200 -16.13 8.61 -3.10
CA TYR A 200 -15.38 7.49 -3.64
C TYR A 200 -13.93 7.57 -3.20
N ILE A 201 -13.36 6.43 -2.79
CA ILE A 201 -11.93 6.31 -2.53
C ILE A 201 -11.42 4.99 -3.11
N GLU A 202 -10.23 5.06 -3.69
CA GLU A 202 -9.49 3.92 -4.19
C GLU A 202 -8.06 3.98 -3.68
N PHE A 203 -7.54 2.85 -3.20
CA PHE A 203 -6.19 2.74 -2.67
C PHE A 203 -5.73 1.28 -2.67
N TYR A 204 -4.43 1.07 -2.43
CA TYR A 204 -3.87 -0.26 -2.19
C TYR A 204 -3.81 -0.55 -0.70
N ASP A 205 -4.25 -1.75 -0.30
CA ASP A 205 -4.31 -2.17 1.10
C ASP A 205 -3.16 -3.14 1.42
N PRO A 206 -2.27 -2.81 2.38
CA PRO A 206 -1.16 -3.69 2.76
C PRO A 206 -1.62 -5.06 3.27
N GLU A 207 -2.82 -5.15 3.82
CA GLU A 207 -3.38 -6.41 4.28
C GLU A 207 -3.84 -7.30 3.12
N LEU A 208 -4.42 -6.71 2.07
CA LEU A 208 -4.73 -7.45 0.84
C LEU A 208 -3.45 -7.92 0.15
N LEU A 209 -2.39 -7.09 0.16
CA LEU A 209 -1.04 -7.51 -0.23
C LEU A 209 -0.61 -8.77 0.54
N HIS A 210 -0.68 -8.71 1.87
CA HIS A 210 -0.28 -9.80 2.74
C HIS A 210 -1.12 -11.07 2.47
N HIS A 211 -2.44 -10.93 2.40
CA HIS A 211 -3.36 -12.03 2.12
C HIS A 211 -3.14 -12.63 0.72
N HIS A 212 -2.89 -11.81 -0.29
CA HIS A 212 -2.55 -12.30 -1.63
C HIS A 212 -1.33 -13.22 -1.54
N ILE A 213 -0.23 -12.75 -0.93
CA ILE A 213 1.03 -13.49 -0.83
C ILE A 213 0.84 -14.77 -0.01
N TRP A 214 0.19 -14.65 1.15
CA TRP A 214 -0.09 -15.76 2.04
C TRP A 214 -0.94 -16.84 1.37
N ASN A 215 -2.05 -16.45 0.74
CA ASN A 215 -2.94 -17.40 0.10
C ASN A 215 -2.27 -18.04 -1.11
N ARG A 216 -1.51 -17.27 -1.88
CA ARG A 216 -0.76 -17.77 -3.02
C ARG A 216 0.24 -18.84 -2.60
N TRP A 217 1.02 -18.60 -1.53
CA TRP A 217 1.93 -19.60 -0.93
C TRP A 217 1.23 -20.94 -0.65
N HIS A 218 0.06 -20.89 0.01
CA HIS A 218 -0.68 -22.10 0.38
C HIS A 218 -1.37 -22.76 -0.82
N ARG A 219 -1.83 -21.97 -1.81
CA ARG A 219 -2.47 -22.49 -3.03
C ARG A 219 -1.50 -23.22 -3.93
N THR A 220 -0.28 -22.72 -4.14
CA THR A 220 0.73 -23.35 -5.02
C THR A 220 1.25 -24.71 -4.53
N GLN A 221 0.89 -25.12 -3.32
CA GLN A 221 0.98 -26.53 -2.90
C GLN A 221 -0.11 -27.41 -3.56
N SER A 222 -0.96 -26.82 -4.41
CA SER A 222 -2.00 -27.44 -5.24
C SER A 222 -1.99 -26.80 -6.65
N PRO A 223 -2.01 -27.60 -7.73
CA PRO A 223 -1.83 -27.07 -9.08
C PRO A 223 -3.12 -26.43 -9.59
N VAL A 224 -3.29 -25.12 -9.40
CA VAL A 224 -4.33 -24.34 -10.08
C VAL A 224 -3.70 -23.09 -10.69
N ASP A 225 -3.74 -23.01 -12.01
CA ASP A 225 -3.38 -21.84 -12.79
C ASP A 225 -4.48 -20.78 -12.63
N ASN A 226 -4.13 -19.62 -12.06
CA ASN A 226 -5.07 -18.54 -11.72
C ASN A 226 -4.75 -17.22 -12.42
N GLY A 227 -3.85 -17.23 -13.43
CA GLY A 227 -3.42 -15.99 -14.10
C GLY A 227 -2.43 -15.13 -13.29
N ASP A 228 -1.86 -15.67 -12.21
CA ASP A 228 -0.77 -15.05 -11.47
C ASP A 228 0.55 -15.13 -12.29
N MET A 229 1.42 -14.12 -12.19
CA MET A 229 2.77 -14.18 -12.79
C MET A 229 3.51 -15.47 -12.40
N PRO A 230 4.30 -16.13 -13.27
CA PRO A 230 5.12 -17.27 -12.86
C PRO A 230 6.05 -16.92 -11.69
N ALA A 231 6.04 -17.73 -10.63
CA ALA A 231 6.88 -17.49 -9.46
C ALA A 231 7.35 -18.78 -8.79
N LYS A 232 8.55 -18.73 -8.21
CA LYS A 232 9.12 -19.78 -7.37
C LYS A 232 8.81 -19.51 -5.91
N ILE A 233 8.03 -20.40 -5.30
CA ILE A 233 7.72 -20.40 -3.87
C ILE A 233 9.01 -20.57 -3.06
N THR A 234 9.28 -19.67 -2.10
CA THR A 234 10.43 -19.72 -1.19
C THR A 234 10.15 -19.15 0.22
N GLN A 235 10.88 -19.61 1.22
CA GLN A 235 10.79 -19.09 2.59
C GLN A 235 12.16 -18.69 3.12
N ASN A 236 12.19 -17.66 3.96
CA ASN A 236 13.37 -17.24 4.72
C ASN A 236 13.08 -17.41 6.21
N GLY A 237 13.67 -18.42 6.84
CA GLY A 237 13.27 -18.85 8.18
C GLY A 237 11.79 -19.24 8.18
N ILE A 238 10.99 -18.52 8.97
CA ILE A 238 9.52 -18.70 9.04
C ILE A 238 8.74 -17.74 8.13
N THR A 239 9.42 -16.79 7.48
CA THR A 239 8.80 -15.80 6.59
C THR A 239 8.55 -16.41 5.22
N ARG A 240 7.32 -16.31 4.73
CA ARG A 240 6.87 -16.94 3.47
C ARG A 240 6.84 -15.93 2.33
N GLY A 241 7.15 -16.38 1.13
CA GLY A 241 7.12 -15.51 -0.04
C GLY A 241 7.33 -16.23 -1.36
N PHE A 242 7.56 -15.47 -2.41
CA PHE A 242 7.89 -16.04 -3.71
C PHE A 242 8.83 -15.12 -4.49
N ILE A 243 9.59 -15.73 -5.39
CA ILE A 243 10.50 -15.06 -6.31
C ILE A 243 9.86 -15.03 -7.69
N VAL A 244 9.79 -13.85 -8.30
CA VAL A 244 9.34 -13.61 -9.66
C VAL A 244 10.56 -13.23 -10.49
N ASP A 245 10.85 -14.02 -11.53
CA ASP A 245 11.86 -13.62 -12.52
C ASP A 245 11.22 -12.65 -13.51
N ALA A 246 11.55 -11.38 -13.35
CA ALA A 246 11.13 -10.27 -14.20
C ALA A 246 12.33 -9.63 -14.91
N THR A 247 13.43 -10.36 -15.08
CA THR A 247 14.65 -9.84 -15.72
C THR A 247 14.44 -9.48 -17.19
N SER A 248 13.46 -10.10 -17.84
CA SER A 248 13.03 -9.85 -19.22
C SER A 248 11.80 -8.96 -19.35
N ALA A 249 11.23 -8.46 -18.24
CA ALA A 249 10.06 -7.61 -18.28
C ALA A 249 10.37 -6.28 -19.00
N PRO A 250 9.44 -5.74 -19.82
CA PRO A 250 9.62 -4.46 -20.47
C PRO A 250 9.70 -3.34 -19.42
N VAL A 251 10.72 -2.49 -19.54
CA VAL A 251 10.87 -1.33 -18.66
C VAL A 251 10.10 -0.15 -19.25
N PRO A 252 9.18 0.48 -18.52
CA PRO A 252 8.45 1.64 -19.01
C PRO A 252 9.40 2.79 -19.34
N ASP A 253 9.13 3.49 -20.44
CA ASP A 253 9.90 4.66 -20.88
C ASP A 253 9.14 5.99 -20.73
N GLU A 254 7.90 5.92 -20.27
CA GLU A 254 7.10 7.10 -19.92
C GLU A 254 7.71 7.89 -18.76
N PRO A 255 7.35 9.18 -18.60
CA PRO A 255 7.72 9.95 -17.41
C PRO A 255 7.23 9.29 -16.11
N PHE A 256 7.94 9.52 -15.02
CA PHE A 256 7.48 9.08 -13.69
C PHE A 256 6.13 9.68 -13.33
N TRP A 257 5.94 10.96 -13.69
CA TRP A 257 4.80 11.75 -13.28
C TRP A 257 3.72 11.79 -14.36
N GLY A 258 2.49 11.47 -13.96
CA GLY A 258 1.29 11.67 -14.76
C GLY A 258 0.94 13.16 -14.89
N SER A 259 0.10 13.46 -15.89
CA SER A 259 -0.56 14.77 -16.01
C SER A 259 -1.99 14.65 -15.51
N HIS A 260 -2.46 15.64 -14.74
CA HIS A 260 -3.84 15.76 -14.30
C HIS A 260 -4.78 16.16 -15.43
#